data_AF-A0A0M8X197-F1
#
_entry.id   AF-A0A0M8X197-F1
#
_cell.length_a   1.000
_cell.length_b   1.000
_cell.length_c   1.000
_cell.angle_alpha   90.00
_cell.angle_beta   90.00
_cell.angle_gamma   90.00
#
_symmetry.space_group_name_H-M   'P 1'
#
loop_
_entity.id
_entity.type
_entity.pdbx_description
1 polymer ?
#
loop_
_entity_poly.entity_id
_entity_poly.type
_entity_poly.pdbx_seq_one_letter_code
_entity_poly.pdbx_strand_id
1 'polypeptide(L)' 'MTITMRSYSFTWTAPDGTPRASAVAYDEASAGRRRDELEKAGASDIERVDVKPGELPAPRR' A
#
# COMPACT_ATOMS: atom_id res chain seq x y z
N MET A 1 20.22 -9.71 -15.71
CA MET A 1 19.07 -8.78 -15.63
C MET A 1 18.84 -8.45 -14.16
N THR A 2 19.09 -7.22 -13.74
CA THR A 2 18.80 -6.80 -12.37
C THR A 2 17.32 -6.45 -12.29
N ILE A 3 16.50 -7.41 -11.85
CA ILE A 3 15.08 -7.15 -11.57
C ILE A 3 15.07 -6.33 -10.29
N THR A 4 14.92 -5.01 -10.39
CA THR A 4 14.67 -4.17 -9.22
C THR A 4 13.33 -4.60 -8.65
N MET A 5 13.36 -5.39 -7.57
CA MET A 5 12.17 -5.80 -6.87
C MET A 5 11.49 -4.55 -6.33
N ARG A 6 10.39 -4.14 -6.97
CA ARG A 6 9.55 -3.05 -6.49
C ARG A 6 8.55 -3.62 -5.51
N SER A 7 8.44 -2.97 -4.37
CA SER A 7 7.46 -3.30 -3.36
C SER A 7 6.49 -2.14 -3.23
N TYR A 8 5.24 -2.43 -2.90
CA TYR A 8 4.17 -1.45 -2.86
C TYR A 8 3.46 -1.52 -1.52
N SER A 9 3.27 -0.39 -0.87
CA SER A 9 2.37 -0.26 0.28
C SER A 9 1.16 0.56 -0.12
N PHE A 10 0.14 0.58 0.73
CA PHE A 10 -1.04 1.39 0.53
C PHE A 10 -1.37 2.20 1.77
N THR A 11 -1.87 3.40 1.57
CA THR A 11 -2.62 4.18 2.55
C THR A 11 -4.04 4.35 2.05
N TRP A 12 -5.02 4.31 2.93
CA TRP A 12 -6.43 4.51 2.56
C TRP A 12 -7.24 4.98 3.77
N THR A 13 -8.36 5.63 3.50
CA THR A 13 -9.37 5.91 4.51
C THR A 13 -10.38 4.77 4.51
N ALA A 14 -10.52 4.09 5.66
CA ALA A 14 -11.53 3.05 5.82
C ALA A 14 -12.95 3.65 5.79
N PRO A 15 -14.00 2.84 5.54
CA PRO A 15 -15.38 3.33 5.44
C PRO A 15 -15.89 4.03 6.69
N ASP A 16 -15.27 3.77 7.83
CA ASP A 16 -15.52 4.43 9.11
C ASP A 16 -14.85 5.82 9.24
N GLY A 17 -14.16 6.28 8.19
CA GLY A 17 -13.40 7.53 8.15
C GLY A 17 -11.98 7.41 8.73
N THR A 18 -11.55 6.22 9.16
CA THR A 18 -10.23 6.05 9.80
C THR A 18 -9.12 5.93 8.77
N PRO A 19 -8.06 6.77 8.84
CA PRO A 19 -6.86 6.58 8.03
C PRO A 19 -6.13 5.30 8.41
N ARG A 20 -5.78 4.49 7.40
CA ARG A 20 -5.10 3.21 7.55
C ARG A 20 -3.92 3.14 6.59
N ALA A 21 -2.96 2.31 6.94
CA ALA A 21 -1.81 1.98 6.12
C ALA A 21 -1.60 0.46 6.09
N SER A 22 -1.03 -0.05 5.00
CA SER A 22 -0.69 -1.46 4.88
C SER A 22 0.48 -1.76 5.80
N ALA A 23 0.32 -2.78 6.64
CA ALA A 23 1.38 -3.26 7.53
C ALA A 23 2.48 -4.04 6.78
N VAL A 24 2.22 -4.40 5.51
CA VAL A 24 3.13 -5.19 4.67
C VAL A 24 3.33 -4.52 3.32
N ALA A 25 4.46 -4.84 2.71
CA ALA A 25 4.75 -4.54 1.32
C ALA A 25 4.22 -5.66 0.41
N TYR A 26 3.66 -5.28 -0.74
CA TYR A 26 3.15 -6.16 -1.77
C TYR A 26 4.05 -6.13 -3.01
N ASP A 27 4.15 -7.23 -3.74
CA ASP A 27 4.59 -7.21 -5.14
C ASP A 27 3.51 -6.56 -6.03
N GLU A 28 3.84 -6.25 -7.29
CA GLU A 28 2.93 -5.55 -8.21
C GLU A 28 1.57 -6.26 -8.39
N ALA A 29 1.57 -7.59 -8.50
CA ALA A 29 0.35 -8.37 -8.72
C ALA A 29 -0.52 -8.40 -7.45
N SER A 30 0.09 -8.62 -6.29
CA SER A 30 -0.58 -8.55 -5.00
C SER A 30 -1.10 -7.14 -4.70
N ALA A 31 -0.37 -6.10 -5.11
CA ALA A 31 -0.78 -4.71 -4.96
C ALA A 31 -2.01 -4.39 -5.82
N GLY A 32 -2.12 -4.96 -7.03
CA GLY A 32 -3.33 -4.85 -7.84
C GLY A 32 -4.54 -5.40 -7.10
N ARG A 33 -4.46 -6.66 -6.66
CA ARG A 33 -5.54 -7.32 -5.92
C ARG A 33 -5.91 -6.57 -4.65
N ARG A 34 -4.91 -6.07 -3.91
CA ARG A 34 -5.16 -5.34 -2.65
C ARG A 34 -5.97 -4.07 -2.90
N ARG A 35 -5.68 -3.33 -3.97
CA ARG A 35 -6.45 -2.14 -4.34
C ARG A 35 -7.91 -2.49 -4.61
N ASP A 36 -8.16 -3.52 -5.42
CA ASP A 36 -9.52 -3.95 -5.75
C ASP A 36 -10.31 -4.33 -4.48
N GLU A 37 -9.66 -5.01 -3.52
CA GLU A 37 -10.28 -5.36 -2.25
C GLU A 37 -10.57 -4.13 -1.37
N LEU A 38 -9.72 -3.11 -1.40
CA LEU A 38 -9.97 -1.84 -0.70
C LEU A 38 -11.14 -1.09 -1.33
N GLU A 39 -11.20 -1.01 -2.65
CA GLU A 39 -12.31 -0.38 -3.38
C GLU A 39 -13.64 -1.12 -3.11
N LYS A 40 -13.64 -2.46 -3.13
CA LYS A 40 -14.83 -3.27 -2.76
C LYS A 40 -15.23 -3.12 -1.31
N ALA A 41 -14.28 -2.93 -0.40
CA ALA A 41 -14.54 -2.70 1.01
C ALA A 41 -15.14 -1.30 1.27
N GLY A 42 -15.20 -0.42 0.26
CA GLY A 42 -15.68 0.95 0.38
C GLY A 42 -14.64 1.91 0.96
N ALA A 43 -13.36 1.56 0.88
CA ALA A 43 -12.29 2.49 1.27
C ALA A 43 -12.20 3.64 0.28
N SER A 44 -11.92 4.84 0.79
CA SER A 44 -11.64 6.05 0.00
C SER A 44 -10.18 6.47 0.15
N ASP A 45 -9.74 7.46 -0.63
CA ASP A 45 -8.38 8.01 -0.57
C ASP A 45 -7.27 6.94 -0.66
N ILE A 46 -7.49 5.91 -1.49
CA ILE A 46 -6.57 4.80 -1.65
C ILE A 46 -5.35 5.27 -2.46
N GLU A 47 -4.22 5.42 -1.79
CA GLU A 47 -2.94 5.76 -2.39
C GLU A 47 -1.99 4.57 -2.37
N ARG A 48 -1.34 4.31 -3.51
CA ARG A 48 -0.26 3.33 -3.62
C ARG A 48 1.08 4.04 -3.43
N VAL A 49 1.90 3.51 -2.53
CA VAL A 49 3.23 4.03 -2.22
C VAL A 49 4.27 3.00 -2.65
N ASP A 50 5.17 3.38 -3.57
CA ASP A 50 6.36 2.58 -3.87
C ASP A 50 7.28 2.55 -2.64
N VAL A 51 7.55 1.35 -2.13
CA VAL A 51 8.49 1.12 -1.04
C VAL A 51 9.70 0.35 -1.58
N LYS A 52 10.89 0.81 -1.24
CA LYS A 52 12.11 0.08 -1.57
C LYS A 52 12.27 -1.11 -0.61
N PRO A 53 12.71 -2.27 -1.09
CA PRO A 53 13.10 -3.36 -0.21
C PRO A 53 14.18 -2.88 0.76
N GLY A 54 13.89 -2.92 2.07
CA GLY A 54 14.85 -2.56 3.12
C GLY A 54 14.77 -1.12 3.65
N GLU A 55 13.92 -0.25 3.11
CA GLU A 55 13.64 1.07 3.71
C GLU A 55 12.30 1.04 4.46
N LEU A 56 12.36 1.05 5.80
CA LEU A 56 11.20 1.37 6.62
C LEU A 56 10.84 2.84 6.39
N PRO A 57 9.57 3.20 6.11
CA PRO A 57 9.18 4.60 6.03
C PRO A 57 9.48 5.26 7.38
N ALA A 58 10.33 6.28 7.36
CA ALA A 58 10.70 7.00 8.57
C ALA A 58 9.44 7.58 9.22
N PRO A 59 9.22 7.38 10.54
CA PRO A 59 8.14 8.05 11.23
C PRO A 59 8.36 9.56 11.12
N ARG A 60 7.32 10.30 10.69
CA ARG A 60 7.35 11.75 10.64
C ARG A 60 7.59 12.26 12.07
N ARG A 61 8.69 12.98 12.26
CA ARG A 61 9.05 13.64 13.52
C ARG A 61 8.57 15.08 13.49
#